data_AF-N9PLM9-F1
#
_entry.id   AF-N9PLM9-F1
#
_cell.length_a   1.000
_cell.length_b   1.000
_cell.length_c   1.000
_cell.angle_alpha   90.00
_cell.angle_beta   90.00
_cell.angle_gamma   90.00
#
_symmetry.space_group_name_H-M   'P 1'
#
loop_
_entity.id
_entity.type
_entity.pdbx_description
1 polymer ?
#
loop_
_entity_poly.entity_id
_entity_poly.type
_entity_poly.pdbx_seq_one_letter_code
_entity_poly.pdbx_strand_id
1 'polypeptide(L)'
;MAAIVQFIGNRNEQAEKVAESLNLFPVPATALVLFIVLASVMPQIGLAKSAALQALPIYISFAIIAPFVGWIIARIFRLESGSASAVSFSASYRNSFVILPLAFAIPGSMPIIPAVILTQTIVELCFLPIYIRLIPRLFKT
;
A
#
# COMPACT_ATOMS: atom_id res chain seq x y z
N MET A 1 -3.88 -22.78 2.66
CA MET A 1 -5.10 -22.42 3.42
C MET A 1 -6.18 -21.79 2.55
N ALA A 2 -5.90 -20.72 1.79
CA ALA A 2 -6.89 -20.11 0.87
C ALA A 2 -7.49 -21.09 -0.15
N ALA A 3 -6.66 -21.97 -0.76
CA ALA A 3 -7.12 -22.99 -1.69
C ALA A 3 -8.10 -24.01 -1.05
N ILE A 4 -7.91 -24.34 0.23
CA ILE A 4 -8.77 -25.29 0.96
C ILE A 4 -10.12 -24.64 1.28
N VAL A 5 -10.11 -23.36 1.67
CA VAL A 5 -11.34 -22.58 1.96
C VAL A 5 -12.17 -22.37 0.69
N GLN A 6 -11.53 -22.03 -0.44
CA GLN A 6 -12.24 -21.87 -1.73
C GLN A 6 -12.80 -23.20 -2.25
N PHE A 7 -12.07 -24.30 -2.07
CA PHE A 7 -12.50 -25.62 -2.50
C PHE A 7 -13.71 -26.14 -1.69
N ILE A 8 -13.77 -25.83 -0.39
CA ILE A 8 -14.90 -26.19 0.49
C ILE A 8 -16.11 -25.25 0.28
N GLY A 9 -15.85 -23.96 0.00
CA GLY A 9 -16.89 -22.97 -0.29
C GLY A 9 -17.75 -23.31 -1.52
N ASN A 10 -17.14 -23.84 -2.59
CA ASN A 10 -17.84 -24.24 -3.81
C ASN A 10 -18.81 -25.43 -3.65
N ARG A 11 -18.82 -26.10 -2.49
CA ARG A 11 -19.67 -27.28 -2.24
C ARG A 11 -20.84 -27.01 -1.30
N ASN A 12 -20.90 -25.87 -0.61
CA ASN A 12 -21.88 -25.66 0.45
C ASN A 12 -22.24 -24.17 0.57
N GLU A 13 -23.49 -23.79 0.27
CA GLU A 13 -23.98 -22.39 0.37
C GLU A 13 -23.76 -21.78 1.77
N GLN A 14 -23.75 -22.59 2.83
CA GLN A 14 -23.44 -22.13 4.18
C GLN A 14 -21.95 -21.77 4.37
N ALA A 15 -21.04 -22.47 3.69
CA ALA A 15 -19.61 -22.17 3.71
C ALA A 15 -19.31 -20.88 2.92
N GLU A 16 -20.08 -20.61 1.86
CA GLU A 16 -20.00 -19.36 1.10
C GLU A 16 -20.42 -18.14 1.94
N LYS A 17 -21.54 -18.21 2.67
CA LYS A 17 -21.99 -17.14 3.58
C LYS A 17 -21.02 -16.87 4.73
N VAL A 18 -20.42 -17.91 5.29
CA VAL A 18 -19.37 -17.77 6.32
C VAL A 18 -18.10 -17.18 5.72
N ALA A 19 -17.71 -17.57 4.51
CA ALA A 19 -16.56 -17.00 3.80
C ALA A 19 -16.75 -15.52 3.46
N GLU A 20 -17.94 -15.11 3.01
CA GLU A 20 -18.28 -13.70 2.79
C GLU A 20 -18.17 -12.87 4.08
N SER A 21 -18.69 -13.40 5.19
CA SER A 21 -18.59 -12.74 6.50
C SER A 21 -17.13 -12.61 6.96
N LEU A 22 -16.31 -13.64 6.73
CA LEU A 22 -14.88 -13.62 7.03
C LEU A 22 -14.08 -12.70 6.11
N ASN A 23 -14.49 -12.49 4.86
CA ASN A 23 -13.84 -11.56 3.93
C ASN A 23 -13.99 -10.08 4.33
N LEU A 24 -14.95 -9.76 5.22
CA LEU A 24 -15.14 -8.40 5.73
C LEU A 24 -14.18 -8.02 6.86
N PHE A 25 -13.62 -8.99 7.59
CA PHE A 25 -12.72 -8.74 8.73
C PHE A 25 -11.30 -8.25 8.39
N PRO A 26 -10.64 -8.68 7.30
CA PRO A 26 -9.28 -8.25 6.97
C PRO A 26 -9.12 -6.75 6.80
N VAL A 27 -10.10 -6.07 6.18
CA VAL A 27 -10.06 -4.63 5.91
C VAL A 27 -10.07 -3.79 7.20
N PRO A 28 -11.04 -3.93 8.13
CA PRO A 28 -11.05 -3.18 9.38
C PRO A 28 -9.88 -3.58 10.30
N ALA A 29 -9.46 -4.85 10.31
CA ALA A 29 -8.31 -5.27 11.10
C ALA A 29 -7.01 -4.58 10.64
N THR A 30 -6.77 -4.55 9.33
CA THR A 30 -5.60 -3.85 8.76
C THR A 30 -5.69 -2.34 8.98
N ALA A 31 -6.86 -1.74 8.82
CA ALA A 31 -7.06 -0.32 9.13
C ALA A 31 -6.74 0.01 10.60
N LEU A 32 -7.16 -0.84 11.53
CA LEU A 32 -6.89 -0.68 12.96
C LEU A 32 -5.40 -0.82 13.28
N VAL A 33 -4.71 -1.81 12.71
CA VAL A 33 -3.25 -1.97 12.86
C VAL A 33 -2.52 -0.75 12.34
N LEU A 34 -2.85 -0.28 11.13
CA LEU A 34 -2.27 0.92 10.55
C LEU A 34 -2.52 2.13 11.45
N PHE A 35 -3.74 2.31 11.94
CA PHE A 35 -4.07 3.39 12.87
C PHE A 35 -3.19 3.36 14.13
N ILE A 36 -3.06 2.20 14.79
CA ILE A 36 -2.22 2.05 15.99
C ILE A 36 -0.75 2.35 15.69
N VAL A 37 -0.22 1.80 14.60
CA VAL A 37 1.19 2.02 14.20
C VAL A 37 1.43 3.49 13.88
N LEU A 38 0.56 4.13 13.09
CA LEU A 38 0.65 5.54 12.76
C LEU A 38 0.61 6.42 14.02
N ALA A 39 -0.33 6.14 14.94
CA ALA A 39 -0.46 6.88 16.20
C ALA A 39 0.77 6.74 17.10
N SER A 40 1.35 5.54 17.18
CA SER A 40 2.55 5.25 17.98
C SER A 40 3.82 5.91 17.42
N VAL A 41 3.94 5.99 16.09
CA VAL A 41 5.16 6.48 15.41
C VAL A 41 5.07 7.98 15.08
N MET A 42 3.87 8.59 15.10
CA MET A 42 3.67 10.04 14.88
C MET A 42 4.61 10.95 15.68
N PRO A 43 4.88 10.72 16.99
CA PRO A 43 5.81 11.54 17.76
C PRO A 43 7.22 11.58 17.16
N GLN A 44 7.64 10.52 16.46
CA GLN A 44 8.98 10.41 15.86
C GLN A 44 9.14 11.35 14.65
N ILE A 45 8.07 11.63 13.89
CA ILE A 45 8.09 12.68 12.86
C ILE A 45 8.35 14.04 13.50
N GLY A 46 7.76 14.29 14.68
CA GLY A 46 7.97 15.53 15.42
C GLY A 46 9.44 15.81 15.74
N LEU A 47 10.22 14.76 15.99
CA LEU A 47 11.64 14.83 16.28
C LEU A 47 12.51 14.96 15.01
N ALA A 48 12.03 14.47 13.86
CA ALA A 48 12.75 14.46 12.58
C ALA A 48 12.03 15.27 11.48
N LYS A 49 11.38 16.39 11.84
CA LYS A 49 10.56 17.20 10.91
C LYS A 49 11.33 17.67 9.68
N SER A 50 12.59 18.06 9.84
CA SER A 50 13.42 18.52 8.71
C SER A 50 13.63 17.42 7.67
N ALA A 51 13.98 16.20 8.12
CA ALA A 51 14.15 15.05 7.25
C ALA A 51 12.83 14.64 6.57
N ALA A 52 11.72 14.67 7.31
CA ALA A 52 10.39 14.40 6.76
C ALA A 52 10.00 15.40 5.65
N LEU A 53 10.21 16.71 5.88
CA LEU A 53 9.91 17.76 4.90
C LEU A 53 10.80 17.67 3.65
N GLN A 54 12.07 17.28 3.80
CA GLN A 54 12.97 17.06 2.67
C GLN A 54 12.59 15.82 1.85
N ALA A 55 12.10 14.76 2.50
CA ALA A 55 11.68 13.54 1.82
C ALA A 55 10.32 13.66 1.12
N LEU A 56 9.44 14.54 1.64
CA LEU A 56 8.09 14.77 1.11
C LEU A 56 8.02 14.99 -0.42
N PRO A 57 8.77 15.94 -1.02
CA PRO A 57 8.71 16.17 -2.47
C PRO A 57 9.20 14.96 -3.27
N ILE A 58 10.15 14.20 -2.74
CA ILE A 58 10.67 12.98 -3.38
C ILE A 58 9.55 11.93 -3.42
N TYR A 59 8.85 11.71 -2.30
CA TYR A 59 7.76 10.74 -2.24
C TYR A 59 6.55 11.15 -3.07
N ILE A 60 6.22 12.44 -3.14
CA ILE A 60 5.17 12.94 -4.04
C ILE A 60 5.56 12.69 -5.50
N SER A 61 6.82 13.00 -5.87
CA SER A 61 7.31 12.76 -7.23
C SER A 61 7.28 11.28 -7.58
N PHE A 62 7.70 10.42 -6.65
CA PHE A 62 7.64 8.97 -6.82
C PHE A 62 6.20 8.47 -6.97
N ALA A 63 5.28 8.94 -6.13
CA ALA A 63 3.86 8.62 -6.19
C ALA A 63 3.22 9.00 -7.53
N ILE A 64 3.67 10.11 -8.13
CA ILE A 64 3.21 10.50 -9.46
C ILE A 64 3.89 9.66 -10.54
N ILE A 65 5.19 9.43 -10.49
CA ILE A 65 5.94 8.80 -11.59
C ILE A 65 5.68 7.29 -11.67
N ALA A 66 5.64 6.59 -10.54
CA ALA A 66 5.50 5.14 -10.48
C ALA A 66 4.30 4.57 -11.26
N PRO A 67 3.06 5.12 -11.16
CA PRO A 67 1.93 4.60 -11.93
C PRO A 67 2.09 4.82 -13.43
N PHE A 68 2.73 5.93 -13.85
CA PHE A 68 3.02 6.18 -15.26
C PHE A 68 4.04 5.19 -15.81
N VAL A 69 5.09 4.86 -15.04
CA VAL A 69 6.04 3.83 -15.43
C VAL A 69 5.35 2.47 -15.57
N GLY A 70 4.47 2.12 -14.62
CA GLY A 70 3.64 0.91 -14.71
C GLY A 70 2.76 0.89 -15.96
N TRP A 71 2.17 2.03 -16.33
CA TRP A 71 1.41 2.19 -17.57
C TRP A 71 2.26 2.01 -18.82
N ILE A 72 3.45 2.62 -18.88
CA ILE A 72 4.38 2.46 -20.02
C ILE A 72 4.74 0.98 -20.19
N ILE A 73 5.12 0.31 -19.10
CA ILE A 73 5.46 -1.12 -19.12
C ILE A 73 4.28 -1.95 -19.63
N ALA A 74 3.08 -1.71 -19.09
CA ALA A 74 1.88 -2.42 -19.53
C ALA A 74 1.58 -2.22 -21.04
N ARG A 75 1.85 -1.02 -21.58
CA ARG A 75 1.71 -0.73 -23.02
C ARG A 75 2.76 -1.44 -23.86
N ILE A 76 4.02 -1.47 -23.43
CA ILE A 76 5.11 -2.19 -24.12
C ILE A 76 4.78 -3.67 -24.24
N PHE A 77 4.28 -4.28 -23.17
CA PHE A 77 3.91 -5.70 -23.13
C PHE A 77 2.48 -5.99 -23.61
N ARG A 78 1.73 -4.98 -24.06
CA ARG A 78 0.35 -5.10 -24.56
C ARG A 78 -0.57 -5.87 -23.60
N LEU A 79 -0.47 -5.56 -22.31
CA LEU A 79 -1.27 -6.22 -21.27
C LEU A 79 -2.75 -5.84 -21.39
N GLU A 80 -3.63 -6.78 -21.05
CA GLU A 80 -5.07 -6.51 -20.88
C GLU A 80 -5.33 -5.53 -19.73
N SER A 81 -6.47 -4.83 -19.76
CA SER A 81 -6.80 -3.74 -18.82
C SER A 81 -6.64 -4.11 -17.34
N GLY A 82 -7.02 -5.34 -16.97
CA GLY A 82 -6.86 -5.88 -15.62
C GLY A 82 -5.40 -6.02 -15.21
N SER A 83 -4.59 -6.70 -16.01
CA SER A 83 -3.15 -6.87 -15.77
C SER A 83 -2.39 -5.55 -15.81
N ALA A 84 -2.76 -4.64 -16.72
CA ALA A 84 -2.16 -3.32 -16.85
C ALA A 84 -2.39 -2.44 -15.61
N SER A 85 -3.62 -2.47 -15.09
CA SER A 85 -3.97 -1.82 -13.83
C SER A 85 -3.20 -2.44 -12.67
N ALA A 86 -3.12 -3.78 -12.60
CA ALA A 86 -2.39 -4.49 -11.56
C ALA A 86 -0.90 -4.11 -11.53
N VAL A 87 -0.21 -4.09 -12.68
CA VAL A 87 1.20 -3.68 -12.78
C VAL A 87 1.40 -2.25 -12.29
N SER A 88 0.48 -1.34 -12.65
CA SER A 88 0.56 0.06 -12.22
C SER A 88 0.33 0.24 -10.73
N PHE A 89 -0.64 -0.49 -10.15
CA PHE A 89 -0.84 -0.52 -8.70
C PHE A 89 0.38 -1.11 -7.98
N SER A 90 0.93 -2.24 -8.45
CA SER A 90 2.10 -2.88 -7.86
C SER A 90 3.36 -2.01 -7.94
N ALA A 91 3.53 -1.23 -9.01
CA ALA A 91 4.63 -0.29 -9.12
C ALA A 91 4.52 0.87 -8.11
N SER A 92 3.30 1.36 -7.90
CA SER A 92 2.99 2.59 -7.17
C SER A 92 2.80 2.40 -5.67
N TYR A 93 2.35 1.23 -5.24
CA TYR A 93 2.06 0.94 -3.84
C TYR A 93 2.98 -0.17 -3.34
N ARG A 94 3.91 0.19 -2.45
CA ARG A 94 4.83 -0.75 -1.79
C ARG A 94 4.57 -0.72 -0.29
N ASN A 95 4.60 -1.89 0.34
CA ASN A 95 4.43 -1.93 1.80
C ASN A 95 5.74 -1.54 2.49
N SER A 96 5.85 -0.25 2.78
CA SER A 96 7.04 0.36 3.40
C SER A 96 7.21 -0.02 4.87
N PHE A 97 6.13 -0.45 5.53
CA PHE A 97 6.18 -0.90 6.93
C PHE A 97 6.96 -2.18 7.13
N VAL A 98 7.17 -2.99 6.09
CA VAL A 98 8.02 -4.19 6.17
C VAL A 98 9.45 -3.83 6.62
N ILE A 99 9.92 -2.62 6.33
CA ILE A 99 11.26 -2.15 6.66
C ILE A 99 11.32 -1.51 8.06
N LEU A 100 10.17 -1.13 8.65
CA LEU A 100 10.14 -0.43 9.93
C LEU A 100 10.77 -1.23 11.09
N PRO A 101 10.51 -2.55 11.25
CA PRO A 101 11.20 -3.36 12.26
C PRO A 101 12.72 -3.37 12.09
N LEU A 102 13.19 -3.42 10.83
CA LEU A 102 14.63 -3.35 10.52
C LEU A 102 15.21 -1.99 10.88
N ALA A 103 14.47 -0.90 10.63
CA ALA A 103 14.87 0.43 11.04
C ALA A 103 15.07 0.53 12.56
N PHE A 104 14.17 -0.05 13.35
CA PHE A 104 14.29 -0.07 14.81
C PHE A 104 15.44 -0.96 15.33
N ALA A 105 15.88 -1.94 14.56
CA ALA A 105 17.01 -2.81 14.93
C ALA A 105 18.38 -2.15 14.70
N ILE A 106 18.48 -1.08 13.89
CA ILE A 106 19.74 -0.41 13.57
C ILE A 106 20.09 0.61 14.67
N PRO A 107 21.23 0.49 15.36
CA PRO A 107 21.67 1.49 16.33
C PRO A 107 21.89 2.85 15.66
N GLY A 108 21.30 3.92 16.23
CA GLY A 108 21.45 5.29 15.72
C GLY A 108 20.55 5.67 14.54
N SER A 109 19.60 4.81 14.14
CA SER A 109 18.63 5.10 13.07
C SER A 109 17.48 6.03 13.49
N MET A 110 17.17 6.07 14.79
CA MET A 110 16.13 6.92 15.34
C MET A 110 16.61 8.36 15.52
N PRO A 111 15.76 9.37 15.27
CA PRO A 111 14.36 9.28 14.82
C PRO A 111 14.17 9.32 13.29
N ILE A 112 15.25 9.40 12.51
CA ILE A 112 15.22 9.78 11.10
C ILE A 112 14.57 8.72 10.21
N ILE A 113 15.04 7.46 10.26
CA ILE A 113 14.55 6.41 9.34
C ILE A 113 13.05 6.13 9.55
N PRO A 114 12.54 5.94 10.79
CA PRO A 114 11.12 5.76 11.02
C PRO A 114 10.25 6.93 10.54
N ALA A 115 10.71 8.18 10.75
CA ALA A 115 9.98 9.36 10.31
C ALA A 115 9.87 9.44 8.78
N VAL A 116 10.92 9.05 8.06
CA VAL A 116 10.95 9.00 6.59
C VAL A 116 9.99 7.92 6.06
N ILE A 117 10.03 6.71 6.63
CA ILE A 117 9.09 5.63 6.28
C ILE A 117 7.64 6.07 6.53
N LEU A 118 7.38 6.70 7.68
CA LEU A 118 6.04 7.16 8.03
C LEU A 118 5.55 8.27 7.09
N THR A 119 6.43 9.18 6.70
CA THR A 119 6.12 10.24 5.71
C THR A 119 5.72 9.61 4.39
N GLN A 120 6.45 8.59 3.92
CA GLN A 120 6.09 7.87 2.71
C GLN A 120 4.69 7.23 2.83
N THR A 121 4.40 6.53 3.94
CA THR A 121 3.10 5.90 4.14
C THR A 121 1.97 6.92 4.11
N ILE A 122 2.13 8.09 4.74
CA ILE A 122 1.12 9.15 4.70
C ILE A 122 0.88 9.61 3.26
N VAL A 123 1.95 9.84 2.49
CA VAL A 123 1.84 10.20 1.08
C VAL A 123 1.10 9.10 0.30
N GLU A 124 1.49 7.84 0.47
CA GLU A 124 0.83 6.70 -0.19
C GLU A 124 -0.66 6.62 0.16
N LEU A 125 -1.03 6.78 1.44
CA LEU A 125 -2.42 6.78 1.88
C LEU A 125 -3.23 7.94 1.29
N CYS A 126 -2.62 9.13 1.11
CA CYS A 126 -3.26 10.26 0.45
C CYS A 126 -3.47 10.02 -1.05
N PHE A 127 -2.53 9.33 -1.72
CA PHE A 127 -2.60 9.04 -3.16
C PHE A 127 -3.45 7.80 -3.47
N LEU A 128 -3.66 6.88 -2.53
CA LEU A 128 -4.40 5.64 -2.75
C LEU A 128 -5.83 5.87 -3.30
N PRO A 129 -6.65 6.80 -2.78
CA PRO A 129 -7.96 7.12 -3.35
C PRO A 129 -7.87 7.71 -4.77
N ILE A 130 -6.78 8.40 -5.09
CA ILE A 130 -6.52 8.93 -6.43
C ILE A 130 -6.20 7.76 -7.36
N TYR A 131 -5.32 6.84 -6.96
CA TYR A 131 -4.97 5.65 -7.75
C TYR A 131 -6.20 4.78 -8.06
N ILE A 132 -7.06 4.53 -7.07
CA ILE A 132 -8.31 3.76 -7.23
C ILE A 132 -9.20 4.35 -8.32
N ARG A 133 -9.23 5.69 -8.47
CA ARG A 133 -10.05 6.36 -9.50
C ARG A 133 -9.33 6.55 -10.83
N LEU A 134 -8.03 6.83 -10.79
CA LEU A 134 -7.25 7.23 -11.96
C LEU A 134 -6.78 6.03 -12.77
N ILE A 135 -6.19 5.01 -12.12
CA ILE A 135 -5.59 3.86 -12.80
C ILE A 135 -6.61 3.17 -13.73
N PRO A 136 -7.83 2.78 -13.28
CA PRO A 136 -8.79 2.14 -14.17
C PRO A 136 -9.24 3.01 -15.36
N ARG A 137 -9.16 4.34 -15.25
CA ARG A 137 -9.49 5.26 -16.35
C ARG A 137 -8.37 5.32 -17.39
N LEU A 138 -7.11 5.19 -16.99
CA LEU A 138 -5.95 5.19 -17.90
C LEU A 138 -5.87 3.93 -18.77
N PHE A 139 -6.48 2.82 -18.32
CA PHE A 139 -6.44 1.52 -18.99
C PHE A 139 -7.77 1.10 -19.62
N LYS A 140 -8.75 2.01 -19.70
CA LYS A 140 -10.10 1.73 -20.23
C LYS A 140 -10.20 1.79 -21.77
N THR A 141 -9.08 1.65 -22.47
CA THR A 141 -9.00 1.71 -23.95
C THR A 141 -8.97 0.31 -24.53
#